data_AF-A0A353WYB1-F1
#
_entry.id   AF-A0A353WYB1-F1
#
_cell.length_a   1.000
_cell.length_b   1.000
_cell.length_c   1.000
_cell.angle_alpha   90.00
_cell.angle_beta   90.00
_cell.angle_gamma   90.00
#
_symmetry.space_group_name_H-M   'P 1'
#
loop_
_entity.id
_entity.type
_entity.pdbx_description
1 polymer ?
#
loop_
_entity_poly.entity_id
_entity_poly.type
_entity_poly.pdbx_seq_one_letter_code
_entity_poly.pdbx_strand_id
1 'polypeptide(L)'
;MLVHLDEQLNTKNRPQENFGREFLELYAIGKGPQTSPEDYTNFTEQDVKAATRVLSGFGTPQQNPALTDPETGMLMGEIKGNGALATQHDADPKT
;
A
#
# COMPACT_ATOMS: atom_id res chain seq x y z
N MET A 1 -7.15 7.30 -1.15
CA MET A 1 -6.27 6.41 -0.37
C MET A 1 -4.80 6.55 -0.80
N LEU A 2 -4.39 6.11 -2.00
CA LEU A 2 -2.95 6.09 -2.38
C LEU A 2 -2.22 7.44 -2.24
N VAL A 3 -2.86 8.53 -2.67
CA VAL A 3 -2.34 9.91 -2.50
C VAL A 3 -2.32 10.34 -1.03
N HIS A 4 -3.28 9.88 -0.23
CA HIS A 4 -3.50 10.38 1.13
C HIS A 4 -2.57 9.72 2.15
N LEU A 5 -2.06 8.53 1.83
CA LEU A 5 -1.17 7.75 2.70
C LEU A 5 0.28 7.71 2.16
N ASP A 6 0.62 8.61 1.22
CA ASP A 6 1.94 8.68 0.58
C ASP A 6 2.45 7.36 -0.02
N GLU A 7 1.55 6.56 -0.58
CA GLU A 7 1.87 5.26 -1.17
C GLU A 7 2.89 5.37 -2.32
N GLN A 8 2.94 6.52 -3.00
CA GLN A 8 3.93 6.83 -4.03
C GLN A 8 5.39 6.60 -3.58
N LEU A 9 5.67 6.67 -2.27
CA LEU A 9 7.00 6.43 -1.69
C LEU A 9 7.27 4.96 -1.35
N ASN A 10 6.23 4.11 -1.26
CA ASN A 10 6.36 2.70 -0.94
C ASN A 10 6.89 1.91 -2.15
N THR A 11 8.09 1.33 -2.02
CA THR A 11 8.71 0.49 -3.06
C THR A 11 9.39 -0.71 -2.42
N LYS A 12 9.63 -1.79 -3.18
CA LYS A 12 10.34 -2.98 -2.66
C LYS A 12 11.66 -2.67 -1.94
N ASN A 13 12.39 -1.64 -2.38
CA ASN A 13 13.68 -1.24 -1.79
C ASN A 13 13.53 -0.22 -0.66
N ARG A 14 12.35 0.41 -0.52
CA ARG A 14 12.04 1.40 0.50
C ARG A 14 10.63 1.13 1.04
N PRO A 15 10.45 0.08 1.85
CA PRO A 15 9.17 -0.22 2.47
C PRO A 15 8.77 0.91 3.43
N GLN A 16 7.55 1.43 3.28
CA GLN A 16 7.01 2.50 4.11
C GLN A 16 6.01 1.93 5.12
N GLU A 17 6.47 1.54 6.32
CA GLU A 17 5.63 0.88 7.33
C GLU A 17 4.46 1.76 7.81
N ASN A 18 4.63 3.09 7.80
CA ASN A 18 3.56 4.02 8.12
C ASN A 18 2.36 3.86 7.18
N PHE A 19 2.60 3.63 5.88
CA PHE A 19 1.54 3.38 4.91
C PHE A 19 0.79 2.08 5.21
N GLY A 20 1.51 0.99 5.50
CA GLY A 20 0.89 -0.29 5.87
C GLY A 20 0.04 -0.16 7.12
N ARG A 21 0.51 0.60 8.12
CA ARG A 21 -0.23 0.86 9.35
C ARG A 21 -1.48 1.69 9.09
N GLU A 22 -1.34 2.84 8.45
CA GLU A 22 -2.48 3.72 8.17
C GLU A 22 -3.54 3.03 7.29
N PHE A 23 -3.13 2.16 6.36
CA PHE A 23 -4.06 1.35 5.58
C PHE A 23 -4.88 0.42 6.46
N LEU A 24 -4.22 -0.34 7.34
CA LEU A 24 -4.90 -1.26 8.26
C LEU A 24 -5.79 -0.51 9.25
N GLU A 25 -5.35 0.65 9.74
CA GLU A 25 -6.07 1.47 10.71
C GLU A 25 -7.30 2.18 10.13
N LEU A 26 -7.21 2.73 8.91
CA LEU A 26 -8.22 3.64 8.37
C LEU A 26 -9.07 3.06 7.24
N TYR A 27 -8.55 2.11 6.47
CA TYR A 27 -9.18 1.66 5.21
C TYR A 27 -9.43 0.16 5.12
N ALA A 28 -9.04 -0.63 6.13
CA ALA A 28 -9.25 -2.07 6.16
C ALA A 28 -9.91 -2.53 7.47
N ILE A 29 -9.19 -3.32 8.29
CA ILE A 29 -9.73 -4.02 9.46
C ILE A 29 -9.93 -3.14 10.68
N GLY A 30 -9.37 -1.93 10.68
CA GLY A 30 -9.41 -1.00 11.80
C GLY A 30 -8.46 -1.37 12.92
N LYS A 31 -8.08 -0.37 13.71
CA LYS A 31 -7.08 -0.46 14.79
C LYS A 31 -7.41 -1.52 15.85
N GLY A 32 -8.61 -1.47 16.43
CA GLY A 32 -8.95 -2.24 17.63
C GLY A 32 -8.22 -1.73 18.89
N PRO A 33 -8.48 -2.29 20.08
CA PRO A 33 -7.74 -1.95 21.30
C PRO A 33 -6.23 -2.19 21.17
N GLN A 34 -5.45 -1.31 21.77
CA GLN A 34 -3.99 -1.43 21.80
C GLN A 34 -3.53 -2.48 22.82
N THR A 35 -2.67 -3.40 22.40
CA THR A 35 -2.14 -4.49 23.22
C THR A 35 -0.68 -4.25 23.62
N SER A 36 0.08 -3.57 22.76
CA SER A 36 1.47 -3.16 23.00
C SER A 36 1.75 -1.80 22.32
N PRO A 37 2.93 -1.17 22.48
CA PRO A 37 3.25 0.09 21.81
C PRO A 37 3.05 0.08 20.29
N GLU A 38 3.25 -1.07 19.62
CA GLU A 38 3.15 -1.20 18.16
C GLU A 38 2.10 -2.22 17.69
N ASP A 39 1.49 -2.96 18.62
CA ASP A 39 0.50 -4.00 18.32
C ASP A 39 -0.92 -3.63 18.79
N TYR A 40 -1.89 -4.15 18.04
CA TYR A 40 -3.30 -4.05 18.35
C TYR A 40 -3.95 -5.43 18.36
N THR A 41 -5.19 -5.51 18.84
CA THR A 41 -5.94 -6.78 18.82
C THR A 41 -6.19 -7.30 17.40
N ASN A 42 -6.27 -6.40 16.42
CA ASN A 42 -6.65 -6.73 15.05
C ASN A 42 -5.44 -7.06 14.17
N PHE A 43 -4.28 -6.48 14.44
CA PHE A 43 -3.03 -6.72 13.71
C PHE A 43 -1.82 -6.37 14.57
N THR A 44 -0.70 -7.01 14.24
CA THR A 44 0.60 -6.83 14.89
C THR A 44 1.56 -6.03 14.01
N GLU A 45 2.71 -5.69 14.55
CA GLU A 45 3.80 -5.06 13.80
C GLU A 45 4.30 -5.93 12.64
N GLN A 46 4.26 -7.25 12.81
CA GLN A 46 4.62 -8.18 11.74
C GLN A 46 3.65 -8.08 10.56
N ASP A 47 2.36 -7.90 10.83
CA ASP A 47 1.34 -7.75 9.80
C ASP A 47 1.50 -6.41 9.06
N VAL A 48 1.86 -5.32 9.77
CA VAL A 48 2.18 -4.03 9.15
C VAL A 48 3.32 -4.17 8.14
N LYS A 49 4.40 -4.87 8.52
CA LYS A 49 5.55 -5.13 7.64
C LYS A 49 5.18 -5.98 6.43
N ALA A 50 4.37 -7.02 6.65
CA ALA A 50 3.88 -7.88 5.57
C ALA A 50 2.97 -7.10 4.59
N ALA A 51 2.03 -6.32 5.12
CA ALA A 51 1.13 -5.48 4.33
C ALA A 51 1.90 -4.44 3.51
N THR A 52 2.89 -3.79 4.11
CA THR A 52 3.77 -2.80 3.45
C THR A 52 4.49 -3.42 2.24
N ARG A 53 4.97 -4.65 2.38
CA ARG A 53 5.63 -5.40 1.31
C ARG A 53 4.65 -5.80 0.20
N VAL A 54 3.50 -6.36 0.56
CA VAL A 54 2.46 -6.77 -0.40
C VAL A 54 1.97 -5.59 -1.23
N LEU A 55 1.82 -4.43 -0.61
CA LEU A 55 1.34 -3.20 -1.25
C LEU A 55 2.48 -2.38 -1.87
N SER A 56 3.69 -2.91 -1.95
CA SER A 56 4.78 -2.23 -2.67
C SER A 56 4.54 -2.26 -4.17
N GLY A 57 4.88 -1.17 -4.85
CA GLY A 57 4.83 -1.12 -6.30
C GLY A 57 3.48 -0.70 -6.90
N PHE A 58 2.52 -0.29 -6.09
CA PHE A 58 1.40 0.52 -6.57
C PHE A 58 1.84 1.98 -6.64
N GLY A 59 1.07 2.83 -7.29
CA GLY A 59 1.41 4.23 -7.46
C GLY A 59 0.17 5.04 -7.74
N THR A 60 0.28 6.35 -7.53
CA THR A 60 -0.76 7.28 -7.96
C THR A 60 -0.60 7.52 -9.46
N PRO A 61 -1.67 7.52 -10.26
CA PRO A 61 -1.60 7.88 -11.67
C PRO A 61 -1.24 9.37 -11.73
N GLN A 62 0.04 9.69 -11.85
CA GLN A 62 0.50 11.07 -11.71
C GLN A 62 -0.12 11.95 -12.80
N GLN A 63 -0.27 11.42 -14.03
CA GLN A 63 -0.69 12.16 -15.23
C GLN A 63 -1.41 11.30 -16.28
N ASN A 64 -1.86 10.07 -15.95
CA ASN A 64 -2.49 9.17 -16.93
C ASN A 64 -4.03 9.16 -16.82
N PRO A 65 -4.75 9.96 -17.63
CA PRO A 65 -6.21 9.99 -17.59
C PRO A 65 -6.86 8.67 -17.99
N ALA A 66 -6.13 7.76 -18.66
CA ALA A 66 -6.63 6.43 -19.01
C ALA A 66 -6.81 5.50 -17.79
N LEU A 67 -6.28 5.88 -16.62
CA LEU A 67 -6.48 5.16 -15.36
C LEU A 67 -7.69 5.69 -14.57
N THR A 68 -8.53 6.51 -15.17
CA THR A 68 -9.81 6.91 -14.59
C THR A 68 -10.83 5.81 -14.83
N ASP A 69 -11.45 5.30 -13.77
CA ASP A 69 -12.55 4.36 -13.88
C ASP A 69 -13.74 5.02 -14.59
N PRO A 70 -14.20 4.49 -15.73
CA PRO A 70 -15.28 5.09 -16.52
C PRO A 70 -16.64 5.10 -15.79
N GLU A 71 -16.86 4.24 -14.80
CA GLU A 71 -18.13 4.19 -14.06
C GLU A 71 -18.17 5.18 -12.89
N THR A 72 -17.08 5.28 -12.13
CA THR A 72 -17.04 6.13 -10.93
C THR A 72 -16.36 7.48 -11.12
N GLY A 73 -15.60 7.67 -12.21
CA GLY A 73 -14.78 8.85 -12.44
C GLY A 73 -13.59 8.96 -11.47
N MET A 74 -13.31 7.92 -10.69
CA MET A 74 -12.21 7.90 -9.73
C MET A 74 -10.92 7.42 -10.39
N LEU A 75 -9.80 7.99 -9.96
CA LEU A 75 -8.48 7.54 -10.39
C LEU A 75 -8.15 6.18 -9.76
N MET A 76 -7.81 5.21 -10.60
CA MET A 76 -7.29 3.90 -10.20
C MET A 76 -5.80 3.96 -9.91
N GLY A 77 -5.29 3.00 -9.15
CA GLY A 77 -3.85 2.86 -8.93
C GLY A 77 -3.09 2.50 -10.21
N GLU A 78 -1.86 2.99 -10.32
CA GLU A 78 -0.90 2.61 -11.36
C GLU A 78 0.09 1.56 -10.84
N ILE A 79 0.54 0.65 -11.69
CA ILE A 79 1.62 -0.27 -11.33
C ILE A 79 2.96 0.42 -11.58
N LYS A 80 3.77 0.61 -10.55
CA LYS A 80 5.14 1.16 -10.67
C LYS A 80 6.03 0.18 -11.44
N GLY A 81 6.41 0.58 -12.65
CA GLY A 81 7.10 -0.27 -13.60
C GLY A 81 7.73 0.50 -14.74
N ASN A 82 8.14 -0.21 -15.78
CA ASN A 82 8.62 0.38 -17.04
C ASN A 82 7.54 0.40 -18.14
N GLY A 83 6.26 0.29 -17.76
CA GLY A 83 5.12 0.20 -18.69
C GLY A 83 4.83 -1.20 -19.24
N ALA A 84 5.76 -2.16 -19.11
CA ALA A 84 5.58 -3.55 -19.53
C ALA A 84 5.66 -4.55 -18.37
N LEU A 85 6.48 -4.24 -17.36
CA LEU A 85 6.72 -5.09 -16.19
C LEU A 85 6.59 -4.28 -14.90
N ALA A 86 6.02 -4.90 -13.88
CA ALA A 86 6.03 -4.39 -12.51
C ALA A 86 7.44 -4.55 -11.92
N THR A 87 8.15 -3.46 -11.66
CA THR A 87 9.56 -3.53 -11.20
C THR A 87 9.74 -3.19 -9.72
N GLN A 88 8.74 -2.53 -9.12
CA GLN A 88 8.79 -2.03 -7.75
C GLN A 88 7.97 -2.85 -6.74
N HIS A 89 7.28 -3.89 -7.20
CA HIS A 89 6.63 -4.85 -6.31
C HIS A 89 7.67 -5.79 -5.68
N ASP A 90 7.42 -6.17 -4.44
CA ASP A 90 8.20 -7.19 -3.74
C ASP A 90 7.86 -8.58 -4.30
N ALA A 91 8.79 -9.14 -5.08
CA ALA A 91 8.67 -10.45 -5.70
C ALA A 91 9.34 -11.58 -4.90
N ASP A 92 9.87 -11.27 -3.71
CA ASP A 92 10.61 -12.27 -2.94
C ASP A 92 9.68 -13.40 -2.47
N PRO A 93 10.15 -14.67 -2.45
CA PRO A 93 9.37 -15.78 -1.94
C PRO A 93 8.85 -15.50 -0.54
N LYS A 94 7.55 -15.72 -0.31
CA LYS A 94 6.93 -15.60 1.01
C LYS A 94 6.90 -16.99 1.64
N THR A 95 7.78 -17.23 2.62
CA THR A 95 7.84 -18.45 3.41
C THR A 95 7.08 -18.30 4.72
#